data_AF-A0AA37T498-F1
#
_entry.id   AF-A0AA37T498-F1
#
_cell.length_a   1.000
_cell.length_b   1.000
_cell.length_c   1.000
_cell.angle_alpha   90.00
_cell.angle_beta   90.00
_cell.angle_gamma   90.00
#
_symmetry.space_group_name_H-M   'P 1'
#
loop_
_entity.id
_entity.type
_entity.pdbx_description
1 polymer ?
#
loop_
_entity_poly.entity_id
_entity_poly.type
_entity_poly.pdbx_seq_one_letter_code
_entity_poly.pdbx_strand_id
1 'polypeptide(L)'
;MLKHVAVRLRRFHHGQVAFELNGARVVNSALDKRDPALKNLTEGLLNRNLEYTIDGCELYWFQIDDDKPVSYYEPMNEVEVVFESDWFEAKKDSFRHMSGMRYFDASAGLADEFAIKNQNRTIAYELKSAA
;
A
#
# COMPACT_ATOMS: atom_id res chain seq x y z
N MET A 1 11.55 10.36 -4.56
CA MET A 1 11.85 9.18 -3.71
C MET A 1 10.77 8.13 -3.90
N LEU A 2 11.17 6.86 -4.12
CA LEU A 2 10.26 5.76 -4.39
C LEU A 2 9.63 5.18 -3.12
N LYS A 3 8.30 5.12 -3.09
CA LYS A 3 7.55 4.57 -1.96
C LYS A 3 6.37 3.72 -2.42
N HIS A 4 6.03 2.72 -1.64
CA HIS A 4 4.83 1.91 -1.83
C HIS A 4 3.71 2.47 -0.97
N VAL A 5 2.52 2.60 -1.54
CA VAL A 5 1.35 3.15 -0.86
C VAL A 5 0.16 2.24 -1.14
N ALA A 6 -0.47 1.76 -0.07
CA ALA A 6 -1.76 1.10 -0.09
C ALA A 6 -2.85 2.11 0.23
N VAL A 7 -3.77 2.32 -0.72
CA VAL A 7 -4.78 3.37 -0.65
C VAL A 7 -6.17 2.82 -0.93
N ARG A 8 -7.16 3.33 -0.18
CA ARG A 8 -8.58 3.00 -0.31
C ARG A 8 -9.21 3.83 -1.42
N LEU A 9 -9.75 3.18 -2.44
CA LEU A 9 -10.41 3.85 -3.56
C LEU A 9 -11.67 3.09 -3.98
N ARG A 10 -12.66 3.81 -4.50
CA ARG A 10 -13.82 3.19 -5.16
C ARG A 10 -13.48 2.57 -6.51
N ARG A 11 -12.46 3.10 -7.19
CA ARG A 11 -11.96 2.59 -8.48
C ARG A 11 -10.47 2.87 -8.58
N PHE A 12 -9.75 1.90 -9.16
CA PHE A 12 -8.31 1.96 -9.34
C PHE A 12 -7.79 3.25 -10.00
N HIS A 13 -8.39 3.68 -11.12
CA HIS A 13 -7.90 4.83 -11.89
C HIS A 13 -7.98 6.17 -11.14
N HIS A 14 -8.80 6.26 -10.09
CA HIS A 14 -8.88 7.46 -9.28
C HIS A 14 -7.58 7.74 -8.51
N GLY A 15 -6.87 6.68 -8.11
CA GLY A 15 -5.58 6.80 -7.42
C GLY A 15 -4.50 7.41 -8.32
N GLN A 16 -4.44 6.97 -9.58
CA GLN A 16 -3.46 7.50 -10.53
C GLN A 16 -3.64 9.00 -10.73
N VAL A 17 -4.87 9.44 -10.99
CA VAL A 17 -5.19 10.86 -11.15
C VAL A 17 -4.87 11.65 -9.88
N ALA A 18 -5.22 11.12 -8.70
CA ALA A 18 -4.97 11.79 -7.44
C ALA A 18 -3.47 11.98 -7.16
N PHE A 19 -2.63 10.97 -7.40
CA PHE A 19 -1.18 11.10 -7.22
C PHE A 19 -0.57 12.11 -8.19
N GLU A 20 -0.94 12.04 -9.47
CA GLU A 20 -0.44 12.96 -10.50
C GLU A 20 -0.82 14.42 -10.17
N LEU A 21 -2.06 14.68 -9.75
CA LEU A 21 -2.52 16.02 -9.33
C LEU A 21 -1.79 16.54 -8.08
N ASN A 22 -1.30 15.64 -7.22
CA ASN A 22 -0.51 16.01 -6.04
C ASN A 22 1.00 16.05 -6.32
N GLY A 23 1.41 16.03 -7.60
CA GLY A 23 2.80 16.13 -8.02
C GLY A 23 3.62 14.85 -7.77
N ALA A 24 2.96 13.72 -7.54
CA ALA A 24 3.62 12.42 -7.42
C ALA A 24 3.54 11.66 -8.75
N ARG A 25 4.66 11.11 -9.20
CA ARG A 25 4.68 10.26 -10.39
C ARG A 25 4.32 8.83 -9.98
N VAL A 26 3.26 8.26 -10.56
CA VAL A 26 2.98 6.82 -10.40
C VAL A 26 3.95 6.03 -11.28
N VAL A 27 4.87 5.32 -10.64
CA VAL A 27 5.88 4.47 -11.31
C VAL A 27 5.29 3.10 -11.59
N ASN A 28 4.50 2.58 -10.67
CA ASN A 28 3.89 1.27 -10.81
C ASN A 28 2.55 1.18 -10.11
N SER A 29 1.66 0.33 -10.61
CA SER A 29 0.30 0.19 -10.08
C SER A 29 -0.14 -1.28 -10.12
N ALA A 30 -0.99 -1.72 -9.18
CA ALA A 30 -1.34 -3.15 -9.02
C ALA A 30 -0.11 -4.05 -8.81
N LEU A 31 0.78 -3.62 -7.92
CA LEU A 31 2.04 -4.31 -7.57
C LEU A 31 1.81 -5.64 -6.86
N ASP A 32 0.74 -5.73 -6.08
CA ASP A 32 0.30 -6.92 -5.35
C ASP A 32 0.06 -8.13 -6.27
N LYS A 33 -0.19 -7.90 -7.56
CA LYS A 33 -0.33 -8.97 -8.56
C LYS A 33 1.00 -9.46 -9.13
N ARG A 34 2.07 -8.68 -8.99
CA ARG A 34 3.36 -8.91 -9.65
C ARG A 34 4.50 -9.17 -8.69
N ASP A 35 4.43 -8.66 -7.46
CA ASP A 35 5.41 -8.89 -6.41
C ASP A 35 4.83 -9.88 -5.36
N PRO A 36 5.32 -11.13 -5.33
CA PRO A 36 4.85 -12.12 -4.36
C PRO A 36 5.06 -11.72 -2.90
N ALA A 37 6.13 -10.98 -2.58
CA ALA A 37 6.35 -10.52 -1.21
C ALA A 37 5.27 -9.49 -0.81
N LEU A 38 4.93 -8.58 -1.72
CA LEU A 38 3.90 -7.57 -1.47
C LEU A 38 2.50 -8.20 -1.36
N LYS A 39 2.24 -9.20 -2.19
CA LYS A 39 1.03 -10.02 -2.08
C LYS A 39 0.93 -10.64 -0.69
N ASN A 40 1.97 -11.34 -0.26
CA ASN A 40 1.99 -12.02 1.04
C ASN A 40 1.92 -11.02 2.21
N LEU A 41 2.58 -9.87 2.11
CA LEU A 41 2.42 -8.77 3.06
C LEU A 41 0.94 -8.33 3.16
N THR A 42 0.26 -8.21 2.02
CA THR A 42 -1.17 -7.87 1.99
C THR A 42 -2.01 -8.94 2.68
N GLU A 43 -1.75 -10.22 2.44
CA GLU A 43 -2.40 -11.33 3.17
C GLU A 43 -2.12 -11.25 4.68
N GLY A 44 -0.89 -10.91 5.08
CA GLY A 44 -0.52 -10.69 6.47
C GLY A 44 -1.33 -9.55 7.12
N LEU A 45 -1.55 -8.44 6.40
CA LEU A 45 -2.37 -7.34 6.88
C LEU A 45 -3.84 -7.77 7.06
N LEU A 46 -4.39 -8.53 6.11
CA LEU A 46 -5.76 -9.05 6.17
C LEU A 46 -5.94 -10.00 7.36
N ASN A 47 -4.96 -10.87 7.61
CA ASN A 47 -4.94 -11.75 8.79
C ASN A 47 -4.89 -10.96 10.12
N ARG A 48 -4.43 -9.71 10.09
CA ARG A 48 -4.40 -8.79 11.24
C ARG A 48 -5.63 -7.88 11.33
N ASN A 49 -6.73 -8.25 10.66
CA ASN A 49 -8.02 -7.55 10.61
C ASN A 49 -8.05 -6.32 9.69
N LEU A 50 -7.15 -6.21 8.70
CA LEU A 50 -7.40 -5.30 7.58
C LEU A 50 -8.57 -5.86 6.77
N GLU A 51 -9.52 -5.01 6.36
CA GLU A 51 -10.62 -5.45 5.51
C GLU A 51 -10.30 -5.26 4.04
N TYR A 52 -10.82 -6.12 3.16
CA TYR A 52 -10.66 -5.94 1.70
C TYR A 52 -11.36 -4.66 1.21
N THR A 53 -12.53 -4.37 1.75
CA THR A 53 -13.37 -3.24 1.35
C THR A 53 -13.95 -2.56 2.59
N ILE A 54 -13.78 -1.25 2.70
CA ILE A 54 -14.41 -0.42 3.74
C ILE A 54 -15.07 0.77 3.07
N ASP A 55 -16.29 1.12 3.48
CA ASP A 55 -17.04 2.27 2.91
C ASP A 55 -17.10 2.27 1.37
N GLY A 56 -17.28 1.09 0.78
CA GLY A 56 -17.31 0.89 -0.68
C GLY A 56 -15.97 1.16 -1.39
N CYS A 57 -14.87 1.27 -0.65
CA CYS A 57 -13.51 1.48 -1.16
C CYS A 57 -12.66 0.23 -0.97
N GLU A 58 -12.10 -0.26 -2.07
CA GLU A 58 -11.15 -1.38 -2.10
C GLU A 58 -9.73 -0.90 -1.83
N LEU A 59 -8.85 -1.82 -1.42
CA LEU A 59 -7.43 -1.55 -1.27
C LEU A 59 -6.68 -1.67 -2.60
N TYR A 60 -5.88 -0.67 -2.95
CA TYR A 60 -5.01 -0.70 -4.12
C TYR A 60 -3.60 -0.27 -3.79
N TRP A 61 -2.62 -0.97 -4.36
CA TRP A 61 -1.20 -0.66 -4.22
C TRP A 61 -0.66 0.14 -5.40
N PHE A 62 0.09 1.19 -5.07
CA PHE A 62 0.83 2.02 -5.99
C PHE A 62 2.29 2.16 -5.53
N GLN A 63 3.20 2.26 -6.48
CA GLN A 63 4.55 2.73 -6.27
C GLN A 63 4.61 4.12 -6.85
N ILE A 64 4.93 5.10 -6.02
CA ILE A 64 5.00 6.49 -6.41
C ILE A 64 6.41 7.03 -6.19
N ASP A 65 6.77 8.02 -7.00
CA ASP A 65 8.02 8.74 -6.91
C ASP A 65 7.73 10.22 -6.72
N ASP A 66 8.03 10.72 -5.52
CA ASP A 66 7.91 12.14 -5.18
C ASP A 66 8.82 12.52 -3.99
N ASP A 67 8.92 13.81 -3.70
CA ASP A 67 9.81 14.35 -2.66
C ASP A 67 9.17 14.35 -1.26
N LYS A 68 7.89 13.98 -1.14
CA LYS A 68 7.22 13.94 0.16
C LYS A 68 7.67 12.71 0.94
N PRO A 69 7.93 12.81 2.26
CA PRO A 69 8.30 11.65 3.06
C PRO A 69 7.11 10.72 3.30
N VAL A 70 7.35 9.48 3.70
CA VAL A 70 6.31 8.53 4.15
C VAL A 70 5.34 9.16 5.17
N SER A 71 5.88 9.93 6.12
CA SER A 71 5.10 10.60 7.19
C SER A 71 4.10 11.64 6.68
N TYR A 72 4.22 12.08 5.42
CA TYR A 72 3.21 12.93 4.79
C TYR A 72 1.92 12.14 4.47
N TYR A 73 2.05 10.87 4.08
CA TYR A 73 0.94 10.01 3.65
C TYR A 73 0.31 9.22 4.80
N GLU A 74 1.11 8.82 5.80
CA GLU A 74 0.65 8.07 6.98
C GLU A 74 -0.63 8.64 7.63
N PRO A 75 -0.79 9.96 7.86
CA PRO A 75 -1.99 10.50 8.51
C PRO A 75 -3.21 10.58 7.58
N MET A 76 -3.08 10.36 6.26
CA MET A 76 -4.21 10.45 5.33
C MET A 76 -5.25 9.37 5.64
N ASN A 77 -6.53 9.71 5.53
CA ASN A 77 -7.62 8.84 5.95
C ASN A 77 -7.73 7.58 5.06
N GLU A 78 -7.48 7.76 3.77
CA GLU A 78 -7.57 6.77 2.70
C GLU A 78 -6.31 5.89 2.59
N VAL A 79 -5.17 6.33 3.12
CA VAL A 79 -3.93 5.54 3.11
C VAL A 79 -4.00 4.51 4.24
N GLU A 80 -3.86 3.22 3.95
CA GLU A 80 -3.77 2.18 4.99
C GLU A 80 -2.33 1.96 5.41
N VAL A 81 -1.43 1.86 4.43
CA VAL A 81 -0.03 1.52 4.64
C VAL A 81 0.82 2.31 3.64
N VAL A 82 1.95 2.81 4.11
CA VAL A 82 2.95 3.47 3.26
C VAL A 82 4.34 3.18 3.81
N PHE A 83 5.30 2.92 2.92
CA PHE A 83 6.70 2.69 3.30
C PHE A 83 7.65 3.00 2.13
N GLU A 84 8.90 3.28 2.46
CA GLU A 84 9.96 3.49 1.47
C GLU A 84 10.23 2.20 0.68
N SER A 85 10.44 2.30 -0.63
CA SER A 85 10.70 1.13 -1.48
C SER A 85 12.03 0.46 -1.11
N ASP A 86 13.04 1.25 -0.75
CA ASP A 86 14.36 0.72 -0.37
C ASP A 86 14.29 -0.10 0.93
N TRP A 87 13.42 0.30 1.87
CA TRP A 87 13.16 -0.49 3.07
C TRP A 87 12.56 -1.85 2.70
N PHE A 88 11.61 -1.87 1.78
CA PHE A 88 10.95 -3.10 1.36
C PHE A 88 11.91 -4.06 0.64
N GLU A 89 12.77 -3.53 -0.24
CA GLU A 89 13.80 -4.33 -0.90
C GLU A 89 14.83 -4.87 0.11
N ALA A 90 15.24 -4.07 1.10
CA ALA A 90 16.12 -4.53 2.17
C ALA A 90 15.48 -5.66 3.01
N LYS A 91 14.17 -5.57 3.30
CA LYS A 91 13.42 -6.65 3.96
C LYS A 91 13.38 -7.90 3.08
N LYS A 92 13.04 -7.76 1.80
CA LYS A 92 13.02 -8.86 0.83
C LYS A 92 14.35 -9.58 0.76
N ASP A 93 15.46 -8.84 0.72
CA ASP A 93 16.79 -9.41 0.68
C ASP A 93 17.09 -10.31 1.89
N SER A 94 16.55 -10.00 3.07
CA SER A 94 16.76 -10.79 4.29
C SER A 94 16.16 -12.21 4.23
N PHE A 95 15.09 -12.42 3.46
CA PHE A 95 14.41 -13.71 3.33
C PHE A 95 14.36 -14.25 1.89
N ARG A 96 15.09 -13.64 0.94
CA ARG A 96 15.12 -14.06 -0.48
C ARG A 96 15.56 -15.50 -0.73
N HIS A 97 16.31 -16.07 0.21
CA HIS A 97 16.81 -17.45 0.14
C HIS A 97 15.80 -18.47 0.67
N MET A 98 14.70 -18.02 1.29
CA MET A 98 13.62 -18.88 1.76
C MET A 98 12.70 -19.27 0.60
N SER A 99 11.96 -20.37 0.76
CA SER A 99 11.01 -20.84 -0.23
C SER A 99 9.76 -21.43 0.42
N GLY A 100 8.69 -21.56 -0.36
CA GLY A 100 7.41 -22.12 0.09
C GLY A 100 6.84 -21.40 1.30
N MET A 101 6.36 -22.15 2.28
CA MET A 101 5.70 -21.61 3.47
C MET A 101 6.60 -20.65 4.27
N ARG A 102 7.91 -20.93 4.36
CA ARG A 102 8.84 -20.06 5.08
C ARG A 102 8.95 -18.67 4.45
N TYR A 103 8.93 -18.61 3.12
CA TYR A 103 8.94 -17.34 2.40
C TYR A 103 7.61 -16.60 2.59
N PHE A 104 6.49 -17.33 2.54
CA PHE A 104 5.17 -16.78 2.81
C PHE A 104 5.09 -16.17 4.21
N ASP A 105 5.45 -16.94 5.25
CA ASP A 105 5.42 -16.50 6.65
C ASP A 105 6.33 -15.29 6.89
N ALA A 106 7.55 -15.29 6.34
CA ALA A 106 8.46 -14.16 6.46
C ALA A 106 7.93 -12.89 5.78
N SER A 107 7.31 -13.03 4.60
CA SER A 107 6.75 -11.90 3.86
C SER A 107 5.47 -11.37 4.51
N ALA A 108 4.59 -12.26 4.97
CA ALA A 108 3.36 -11.92 5.66
C ALA A 108 3.64 -11.32 7.05
N GLY A 109 4.68 -11.79 7.74
CA GLY A 109 5.11 -11.28 9.04
C GLY A 109 5.58 -9.83 9.01
N LEU A 110 5.95 -9.28 7.84
CA LEU A 110 6.19 -7.84 7.68
C LEU A 110 4.96 -7.01 8.03
N ALA A 111 3.75 -7.59 7.97
CA ALA A 111 2.52 -6.93 8.37
C ALA A 111 2.56 -6.48 9.84
N ASP A 112 3.32 -7.17 10.70
CA ASP A 112 3.43 -6.86 12.13
C ASP A 112 4.04 -5.49 12.42
N GLU A 113 4.79 -4.94 11.46
CA GLU A 113 5.41 -3.62 11.57
C GLU A 113 4.43 -2.46 11.32
N PHE A 114 3.19 -2.75 10.91
CA PHE A 114 2.18 -1.74 10.60
C PHE A 114 1.04 -1.70 11.62
N ALA A 115 0.55 -0.51 11.92
CA ALA A 115 -0.66 -0.32 12.70
C ALA A 115 -1.88 -0.26 11.76
N ILE A 116 -2.86 -1.14 11.96
CA ILE A 116 -4.09 -1.14 11.17
C ILE A 116 -5.03 -0.08 11.73
N LYS A 117 -5.52 0.79 10.84
CA LYS A 117 -6.48 1.84 11.18
C LYS A 117 -7.85 1.24 11.51
N ASN A 118 -8.74 2.01 12.12
CA ASN A 118 -10.13 1.58 12.34
C ASN A 118 -10.81 1.27 10.99
N GLN A 119 -11.23 0.02 10.79
CA GLN A 119 -11.86 -0.42 9.54
C GLN A 119 -13.34 -0.03 9.43
N ASN A 120 -13.97 0.43 10.52
CA ASN A 120 -15.35 0.94 10.52
C ASN A 120 -15.46 2.43 10.18
N ARG A 121 -14.36 3.07 9.73
CA ARG A 121 -14.35 4.51 9.43
C ARG A 121 -14.93 4.80 8.04
N THR A 122 -15.51 5.99 7.87
CA THR A 122 -15.83 6.54 6.55
C THR A 122 -14.54 6.97 5.85
N ILE A 123 -14.44 6.68 4.56
CA ILE A 123 -13.32 7.11 3.74
C ILE A 123 -13.61 8.51 3.20
N ALA A 124 -12.70 9.45 3.47
CA ALA A 124 -12.74 10.82 2.98
C ALA A 124 -12.44 10.84 1.47
N TYR A 125 -13.44 10.43 0.69
CA TYR A 125 -13.31 10.16 -0.72
C TYR A 125 -13.70 11.39 -1.56
N GLU A 126 -12.71 12.16 -1.99
CA GLU A 126 -12.91 13.33 -2.85
C GLU A 126 -12.33 13.11 -4.26
N LEU A 127 -13.18 13.17 -5.29
CA LEU A 127 -12.74 13.21 -6.68
C LEU A 127 -12.39 14.65 -7.05
N LYS A 128 -11.10 14.96 -7.06
CA LYS A 128 -10.62 16.18 -7.72
C LYS A 128 -10.60 15.94 -9.23
N SER A 129 -11.52 16.55 -9.96
CA SER A 129 -11.45 16.60 -11.42
C SER A 129 -10.29 17.51 -11.83
N ALA A 130 -9.43 17.05 -12.74
CA ALA A 130 -8.53 17.95 -13.46
C ALA A 130 -9.40 18.97 -14.20
N ALA A 131 -9.24 20.25 -13.87
CA ALA A 131 -9.92 21.36 -14.53
C ALA A 131 -9.31 21.61 -15.92
#